data_AF-A0A160VWJ4-F1
#
_entry.id   AF-A0A160VWJ4-F1
#
_cell.length_a   1.000
_cell.length_b   1.000
_cell.length_c   1.000
_cell.angle_alpha   90.00
_cell.angle_beta   90.00
_cell.angle_gamma   90.00
#
_symmetry.space_group_name_H-M   'P 1'
#
loop_
_entity.id
_entity.type
_entity.pdbx_description
1 polymer ?
#
loop_
_entity_poly.entity_id
_entity_poly.type
_entity_poly.pdbx_seq_one_letter_code
_entity_poly.pdbx_strand_id
1 'polypeptide(L)'
;MSSVSDPYQPIEAKLKLTRNVLRFMDKRNELMILTKSPLVVRDVDVLRLFPRVEVGLTVNSFEGREKRLFEPLTPIQKARINALKVLHEEGIKNYAFISPIIPGITDVEAIIRETRDFVDWYFLEFLNLRKAGEEFRRILEEEFPESYTLLTDNEKFREYLKNLTGILKRLNAKVEGIETHK
;
A
#
# COMPACT_ATOMS: atom_id res chain seq x y z
N MET A 1 10.99 8.52 -2.08
CA MET A 1 11.53 7.96 -0.82
C MET A 1 10.77 6.67 -0.52
N SER A 2 11.44 5.64 0.03
CA SER A 2 10.91 4.27 0.25
C SER A 2 11.22 3.20 -0.81
N SER A 3 12.38 3.26 -1.48
CA SER A 3 12.78 2.21 -2.43
C SER A 3 13.20 0.89 -1.77
N VAL A 4 13.79 0.95 -0.57
CA VAL A 4 14.34 -0.23 0.12
C VAL A 4 13.94 -0.31 1.61
N SER A 5 13.53 0.79 2.22
CA SER A 5 13.11 0.85 3.62
C SER A 5 11.98 1.86 3.80
N ASP A 6 11.13 1.62 4.80
CA ASP A 6 10.05 2.53 5.14
C ASP A 6 10.63 3.81 5.79
N PRO A 7 10.32 5.01 5.28
CA PRO A 7 10.85 6.26 5.82
C PRO A 7 10.21 6.65 7.16
N TYR A 8 9.13 6.00 7.59
CA TYR A 8 8.40 6.33 8.83
C TYR A 8 8.35 5.14 9.80
N GLN A 9 9.49 4.45 9.96
CA GLN A 9 9.68 3.40 10.97
C GLN A 9 9.32 3.87 12.40
N PRO A 10 8.98 2.96 13.34
CA PRO A 10 8.57 3.34 14.69
C PRO A 10 9.53 4.29 15.42
N ILE A 11 10.83 4.18 15.16
CA ILE A 11 11.86 5.02 15.77
C ILE A 11 11.74 6.51 15.35
N GLU A 12 11.12 6.79 14.20
CA GLU A 12 10.91 8.15 13.69
C GLU A 12 9.98 8.97 14.58
N ALA A 13 9.15 8.33 15.43
CA ALA A 13 8.35 9.05 16.42
C ALA A 13 9.22 9.87 17.38
N LYS A 14 10.45 9.40 17.65
CA LYS A 14 11.43 10.03 18.53
C LYS A 14 12.47 10.85 17.74
N LEU A 15 13.11 10.22 16.76
CA LEU A 15 14.30 10.80 16.12
C LEU A 15 13.98 11.86 15.05
N LYS A 16 12.81 11.75 14.40
CA LYS A 16 12.36 12.68 13.35
C LYS A 16 13.41 12.89 12.24
N LEU A 17 14.18 11.85 11.89
CA LEU A 17 15.24 11.96 10.88
C LEU A 17 14.66 12.25 9.51
N THR A 18 13.58 11.56 9.14
CA THR A 18 12.86 11.78 7.88
C THR A 18 12.33 13.20 7.82
N ARG A 19 11.73 13.70 8.90
CA ARG A 19 11.31 15.10 8.99
C ARG A 19 12.47 16.07 8.75
N ASN A 20 13.61 15.83 9.39
CA ASN A 20 14.79 16.69 9.22
C ASN A 20 15.29 16.67 7.78
N VAL A 21 15.34 15.49 7.14
CA VAL A 21 15.66 15.36 5.71
C VAL A 21 14.67 16.17 4.87
N LEU A 22 13.37 16.04 5.11
CA LEU A 22 12.34 16.80 4.40
C LEU A 22 12.51 18.32 4.58
N ARG A 23 12.87 18.78 5.78
CA ARG A 23 13.09 20.20 6.07
C ARG A 23 14.26 20.77 5.28
N PHE A 24 15.37 20.05 5.17
CA PHE A 24 16.59 20.52 4.51
C PHE A 24 16.66 20.17 3.02
N MET A 25 15.80 19.30 2.51
CA MET A 25 15.72 18.97 1.09
C MET A 25 15.33 20.20 0.25
N ASP A 26 15.86 20.29 -0.97
CA ASP A 26 15.44 21.30 -1.95
C ASP A 26 13.95 21.15 -2.25
N LYS A 27 13.17 22.21 -1.98
CA LYS A 27 11.72 22.22 -2.15
C LYS A 27 11.29 22.21 -3.61
N ARG A 28 12.20 22.43 -4.56
CA ARG A 28 11.90 22.29 -5.99
C ARG A 28 11.81 20.83 -6.45
N ASN A 29 12.26 19.89 -5.63
CA ASN A 29 12.19 18.47 -5.95
C ASN A 29 10.74 17.99 -6.01
N GLU A 30 10.49 17.06 -6.92
CA GLU A 30 9.27 16.25 -6.91
C GLU A 30 9.43 15.13 -5.90
N LEU A 31 8.49 15.03 -4.97
CA LEU A 31 8.60 14.13 -3.85
C LEU A 31 7.46 13.11 -3.86
N MET A 32 7.81 11.84 -4.07
CA MET A 32 6.90 10.72 -3.83
C MET A 32 7.35 9.95 -2.59
N ILE A 33 6.43 9.68 -1.67
CA ILE A 33 6.65 8.90 -0.45
C ILE A 33 5.69 7.71 -0.46
N LEU A 34 6.18 6.52 -0.10
CA LEU A 34 5.35 5.36 0.22
C LEU A 34 5.65 4.91 1.66
N THR A 35 4.64 4.55 2.45
CA THR A 35 4.85 4.05 3.81
C THR A 35 3.70 3.15 4.29
N LYS A 36 3.93 2.32 5.30
CA LYS A 36 2.89 1.61 6.07
C LYS A 36 2.49 2.36 7.35
N SER A 37 3.09 3.51 7.61
CA SER A 37 3.01 4.21 8.89
C SER A 37 2.14 5.47 8.79
N PRO A 38 1.15 5.66 9.69
CA PRO A 38 0.37 6.89 9.74
C PRO A 38 1.19 8.09 10.26
N LEU A 39 2.42 7.86 10.73
CA LEU A 39 3.30 8.90 11.26
C LEU A 39 3.62 9.99 10.22
N VAL A 40 3.49 9.71 8.93
CA VAL A 40 3.66 10.68 7.85
C VAL A 40 2.77 11.93 8.00
N VAL A 41 1.59 11.76 8.61
CA VAL A 41 0.64 12.88 8.87
C VAL A 41 1.25 13.96 9.76
N ARG A 42 2.18 13.60 10.67
CA ARG A 42 2.90 14.57 11.50
C ARG A 42 3.65 15.62 10.67
N ASP A 43 4.11 15.22 9.49
CA ASP A 43 5.02 16.02 8.68
C ASP A 43 4.32 16.78 7.54
N VAL A 44 2.98 16.82 7.55
CA VAL A 44 2.16 17.57 6.58
C VAL A 44 2.62 19.03 6.44
N ASP A 45 2.96 19.68 7.53
CA ASP A 45 3.42 21.08 7.52
C ASP A 45 4.71 21.29 6.70
N VAL A 46 5.61 20.30 6.69
CA VAL A 46 6.83 20.32 5.86
C VAL A 46 6.57 19.82 4.45
N LEU A 47 5.69 18.83 4.29
CA LEU A 47 5.32 18.26 2.99
C LEU A 47 4.65 19.31 2.09
N ARG A 48 3.80 20.17 2.65
CA ARG A 48 3.14 21.28 1.93
C ARG A 48 4.11 22.30 1.32
N LEU A 49 5.36 22.33 1.76
CA LEU A 49 6.37 23.23 1.20
C LEU A 49 6.86 22.77 -0.18
N PHE A 50 6.62 21.51 -0.55
CA PHE A 50 6.95 20.97 -1.87
C PHE A 50 5.79 21.27 -2.84
N PRO A 51 6.05 21.88 -4.02
CA PRO A 51 5.02 22.20 -5.00
C PRO A 51 4.44 20.94 -5.67
N ARG A 52 5.20 19.84 -5.66
CA ARG A 52 4.80 18.54 -6.21
C ARG A 52 5.17 17.45 -5.22
N VAL A 53 4.22 17.11 -4.36
CA VAL A 53 4.35 16.04 -3.38
C VAL A 53 3.19 15.07 -3.49
N GLU A 54 3.50 13.78 -3.43
CA GLU A 54 2.53 12.70 -3.36
C GLU A 54 2.90 11.72 -2.24
N VAL A 55 1.92 11.40 -1.40
CA VAL A 55 2.11 10.48 -0.27
C VAL A 55 1.19 9.28 -0.40
N GLY A 56 1.79 8.11 -0.51
CA GLY A 56 1.10 6.85 -0.58
C GLY A 56 1.17 6.05 0.72
N LEU A 57 0.11 5.32 1.00
CA LEU A 57 0.11 4.31 2.05
C LEU A 57 -0.19 2.91 1.50
N THR A 58 0.55 1.92 2.02
CA THR A 58 0.29 0.51 1.69
C THR A 58 -0.90 -0.04 2.46
N VAL A 59 -1.90 -0.56 1.74
CA VAL A 59 -3.13 -1.15 2.27
C VAL A 59 -3.33 -2.57 1.72
N ASN A 60 -3.75 -3.53 2.54
CA ASN A 60 -3.72 -4.96 2.17
C ASN A 60 -4.83 -5.84 2.77
N SER A 61 -5.84 -5.27 3.44
CA SER A 61 -6.93 -6.01 4.10
C SER A 61 -6.49 -6.95 5.24
N PHE A 62 -5.24 -6.86 5.70
CA PHE A 62 -4.75 -7.74 6.77
C PHE A 62 -5.28 -7.28 8.12
N GLU A 63 -6.17 -8.10 8.68
CA GLU A 63 -6.66 -7.98 10.04
C GLU A 63 -6.36 -9.26 10.82
N GLY A 64 -6.77 -9.32 12.09
CA GLY A 64 -6.78 -10.56 12.88
C GLY A 64 -5.58 -11.49 12.70
N ARG A 65 -5.81 -12.63 12.03
CA ARG A 65 -4.84 -13.71 11.85
C ARG A 65 -3.81 -13.36 10.78
N GLU A 66 -4.25 -12.82 9.66
CA GLU A 66 -3.46 -12.46 8.49
C GLU A 66 -2.41 -11.42 8.88
N LYS A 67 -2.80 -10.41 9.66
CA LYS A 67 -1.86 -9.43 10.19
C LYS A 67 -0.81 -10.08 11.10
N ARG A 68 -1.20 -11.00 11.98
CA ARG A 68 -0.25 -11.70 12.87
C ARG A 68 0.75 -12.54 12.09
N LEU A 69 0.32 -13.15 10.98
CA LEU A 69 1.16 -13.98 10.13
C LEU A 69 2.10 -13.12 9.26
N PHE A 70 1.59 -12.09 8.59
CA PHE A 70 2.32 -11.39 7.53
C PHE A 70 2.88 -10.03 7.93
N GLU A 71 2.20 -9.29 8.82
CA GLU A 71 2.61 -7.94 9.21
C GLU A 71 2.39 -7.64 10.71
N PRO A 72 2.99 -8.42 11.63
CA PRO A 72 2.66 -8.32 13.06
C PRO A 72 3.01 -6.96 13.67
N LEU A 73 4.10 -6.33 13.20
CA LEU A 73 4.66 -5.10 13.78
C LEU A 73 4.19 -3.81 13.09
N THR A 74 3.40 -3.91 12.03
CA THR A 74 2.91 -2.74 11.31
C THR A 74 1.65 -2.16 11.97
N PRO A 75 1.33 -0.87 11.75
CA PRO A 75 0.03 -0.32 12.14
C PRO A 75 -1.12 -1.06 11.45
N ILE A 76 -2.27 -1.12 12.12
CA ILE A 76 -3.50 -1.69 11.54
C ILE A 76 -3.94 -0.88 10.31
N GLN A 77 -4.60 -1.55 9.35
CA GLN A 77 -5.03 -0.93 8.10
C GLN A 77 -5.89 0.33 8.32
N LYS A 78 -6.82 0.29 9.28
CA LYS A 78 -7.67 1.44 9.62
C LYS A 78 -6.87 2.71 9.94
N ALA A 79 -5.72 2.58 10.62
CA ALA A 79 -4.86 3.72 10.90
C ALA A 79 -4.22 4.28 9.62
N ARG A 80 -3.89 3.42 8.66
CA ARG A 80 -3.33 3.80 7.36
C ARG A 80 -4.38 4.47 6.48
N ILE A 81 -5.60 3.93 6.45
CA ILE A 81 -6.74 4.54 5.74
C ILE A 81 -7.07 5.92 6.31
N ASN A 82 -7.12 6.05 7.65
CA ASN A 82 -7.32 7.35 8.28
C ASN A 82 -6.21 8.35 7.91
N ALA A 83 -4.96 7.90 7.78
CA ALA A 83 -3.88 8.78 7.34
C ALA A 83 -4.07 9.28 5.90
N LEU A 84 -4.53 8.42 4.97
CA LEU A 84 -4.89 8.84 3.61
C LEU A 84 -5.99 9.91 3.63
N LYS A 85 -7.01 9.71 4.47
CA LYS A 85 -8.09 10.69 4.65
C LYS A 85 -7.58 12.04 5.17
N VAL A 86 -6.71 12.03 6.19
CA VAL A 86 -6.12 13.28 6.70
C VAL A 86 -5.25 13.97 5.64
N LEU A 87 -4.47 13.21 4.86
CA LEU A 87 -3.68 13.78 3.77
C LEU A 87 -4.57 14.48 2.72
N HIS A 88 -5.69 13.86 2.37
CA HIS A 88 -6.69 14.45 1.48
C HIS A 88 -7.29 15.74 2.05
N GLU A 89 -7.72 15.73 3.32
CA GLU A 89 -8.26 16.90 4.02
C GLU A 89 -7.24 18.04 4.09
N GLU A 90 -5.96 17.72 4.18
CA GLU A 90 -4.86 18.66 4.17
C GLU A 90 -4.42 19.09 2.75
N GLY A 91 -5.12 18.65 1.70
CA GLY A 91 -4.83 19.00 0.30
C GLY A 91 -3.53 18.41 -0.23
N ILE A 92 -2.99 17.37 0.40
CA ILE A 92 -1.84 16.62 -0.09
C ILE A 92 -2.35 15.52 -1.03
N LYS A 93 -1.85 15.52 -2.27
CA LYS A 93 -2.13 14.46 -3.22
C LYS A 93 -1.65 13.12 -2.64
N ASN A 94 -2.51 12.11 -2.65
CA ASN A 94 -2.27 10.84 -1.99
C ASN A 94 -2.67 9.65 -2.85
N TYR A 95 -2.14 8.47 -2.52
CA TYR A 95 -2.47 7.25 -3.24
C TYR A 95 -2.51 6.02 -2.34
N ALA A 96 -3.35 5.05 -2.70
CA ALA A 96 -3.36 3.76 -2.03
C ALA A 96 -2.52 2.77 -2.84
N PHE A 97 -1.46 2.26 -2.22
CA PHE A 97 -0.67 1.17 -2.77
C PHE A 97 -1.25 -0.16 -2.25
N ILE A 98 -2.07 -0.82 -3.05
CA ILE A 98 -2.71 -2.08 -2.66
C ILE A 98 -1.70 -3.21 -2.87
N SER A 99 -1.00 -3.57 -1.78
CA SER A 99 0.10 -4.54 -1.82
C SER A 99 0.38 -5.21 -0.46
N PRO A 100 0.72 -6.51 -0.43
CA PRO A 100 0.62 -7.42 -1.57
C PRO A 100 -0.85 -7.78 -1.82
N ILE A 101 -1.26 -7.89 -3.08
CA ILE A 101 -2.52 -8.55 -3.44
C ILE A 101 -2.28 -10.06 -3.38
N ILE A 102 -2.95 -10.68 -2.41
CA ILE A 102 -3.02 -12.13 -2.27
C ILE A 102 -4.47 -12.54 -2.51
N PRO A 103 -4.80 -13.23 -3.62
CA PRO A 103 -6.17 -13.62 -3.94
C PRO A 103 -6.85 -14.37 -2.79
N GLY A 104 -8.07 -13.99 -2.43
CA GLY A 104 -8.81 -14.57 -1.30
C GLY A 104 -8.46 -14.00 0.07
N ILE A 105 -7.38 -13.22 0.19
CA ILE A 105 -6.99 -12.53 1.44
C ILE A 105 -7.13 -11.02 1.29
N THR A 106 -6.59 -10.46 0.21
CA THR A 106 -6.66 -9.02 -0.06
C THR A 106 -7.97 -8.68 -0.78
N ASP A 107 -8.89 -8.05 -0.07
CA ASP A 107 -10.14 -7.55 -0.65
C ASP A 107 -9.94 -6.17 -1.29
N VAL A 108 -9.55 -6.19 -2.58
CA VAL A 108 -9.34 -4.97 -3.37
C VAL A 108 -10.62 -4.17 -3.56
N GLU A 109 -11.77 -4.85 -3.71
CA GLU A 109 -13.06 -4.18 -3.90
C GLU A 109 -13.46 -3.40 -2.64
N ALA A 110 -13.35 -4.02 -1.46
CA ALA A 110 -13.65 -3.36 -0.20
C ALA A 110 -12.74 -2.15 0.04
N ILE A 111 -11.42 -2.30 -0.17
CA ILE A 111 -10.45 -1.19 -0.03
C ILE A 111 -10.87 0.00 -0.90
N ILE A 112 -11.15 -0.24 -2.18
CA ILE A 112 -11.50 0.85 -3.10
C ILE A 112 -12.83 1.49 -2.70
N ARG A 113 -13.84 0.69 -2.34
CA ARG A 113 -15.14 1.22 -1.89
C ARG A 113 -15.01 2.12 -0.67
N GLU A 114 -14.18 1.74 0.29
CA GLU A 114 -13.94 2.51 1.52
C GLU A 114 -13.16 3.81 1.25
N THR A 115 -12.25 3.80 0.26
CA THR A 115 -11.24 4.86 0.11
C THR A 115 -11.42 5.79 -1.08
N ARG A 116 -12.25 5.43 -2.06
CA ARG A 116 -12.36 6.15 -3.35
C ARG A 116 -12.76 7.62 -3.25
N ASP A 117 -13.36 8.03 -2.13
CA ASP A 117 -13.82 9.41 -1.94
C ASP A 117 -12.69 10.35 -1.51
N PHE A 118 -11.53 9.82 -1.07
CA PHE A 118 -10.39 10.62 -0.60
C PHE A 118 -9.02 10.16 -1.13
N VAL A 119 -8.94 9.04 -1.85
CA VAL A 119 -7.72 8.56 -2.52
C VAL A 119 -7.68 9.04 -3.95
N ASP A 120 -6.60 9.74 -4.35
CA ASP A 120 -6.51 10.32 -5.70
C ASP A 120 -6.24 9.28 -6.78
N TRP A 121 -5.51 8.21 -6.46
CA TRP A 121 -5.25 7.10 -7.36
C TRP A 121 -4.76 5.83 -6.63
N TYR A 122 -4.80 4.70 -7.35
CA TYR A 122 -4.41 3.39 -6.85
C TYR A 122 -3.27 2.78 -7.67
N PHE A 123 -2.36 2.11 -6.99
CA PHE A 123 -1.42 1.17 -7.60
C PHE A 123 -1.68 -0.20 -7.01
N LEU A 124 -1.74 -1.22 -7.85
CA LEU A 124 -2.00 -2.59 -7.44
C LEU A 124 -0.73 -3.41 -7.68
N GLU A 125 -0.32 -4.19 -6.67
CA GLU A 125 0.82 -5.10 -6.81
C GLU A 125 0.45 -6.47 -6.27
N PHE A 126 0.56 -7.50 -7.12
CA PHE A 126 0.41 -8.89 -6.70
C PHE A 126 1.64 -9.39 -5.94
N LEU A 127 1.44 -10.34 -5.03
CA LEU A 127 2.55 -10.96 -4.32
C LEU A 127 3.55 -11.60 -5.29
N ASN A 128 4.81 -11.15 -5.24
CA ASN A 128 5.90 -11.81 -5.93
C ASN A 128 6.37 -13.05 -5.16
N LEU A 129 5.75 -14.22 -5.44
CA LEU A 129 6.11 -15.48 -4.77
C LEU A 129 7.60 -15.83 -4.92
N ARG A 130 8.23 -15.52 -6.05
CA ARG A 130 9.65 -15.83 -6.28
C ARG A 130 10.57 -15.06 -5.32
N LYS A 131 10.15 -13.86 -4.88
CA LYS A 131 10.91 -12.99 -3.97
C LYS A 131 10.38 -12.96 -2.53
N ALA A 132 9.26 -13.62 -2.25
CA ALA A 132 8.60 -13.60 -0.93
C ALA A 132 9.40 -14.30 0.20
N GLY A 133 10.49 -15.01 -0.13
CA GLY A 133 11.21 -15.86 0.81
C GLY A 133 10.59 -17.25 0.93
N GLU A 134 11.31 -18.18 1.56
CA GLU A 134 10.85 -19.57 1.72
C GLU A 134 9.76 -19.71 2.79
N GLU A 135 9.95 -19.07 3.94
CA GLU A 135 8.99 -19.10 5.05
C GLU A 135 7.62 -18.56 4.64
N PHE A 136 7.57 -17.40 3.96
CA PHE A 136 6.31 -16.83 3.48
C PHE A 136 5.60 -17.74 2.49
N ARG A 137 6.34 -18.32 1.54
CA ARG A 137 5.78 -19.26 0.56
C ARG A 137 5.19 -20.49 1.23
N ARG A 138 5.91 -21.06 2.20
CA ARG A 138 5.47 -22.21 2.97
C ARG A 138 4.20 -21.92 3.75
N ILE A 139 4.14 -20.79 4.46
CA ILE A 139 2.93 -20.34 5.16
C ILE A 139 1.77 -20.20 4.17
N LEU A 140 1.99 -19.61 3.00
CA LEU A 140 0.93 -19.44 2.02
C LEU A 140 0.46 -20.79 1.44
N GLU A 141 1.36 -21.72 1.17
CA GLU A 141 1.03 -23.05 0.65
C GLU A 141 0.28 -23.90 1.69
N GLU A 142 0.69 -23.86 2.96
CA GLU A 142 0.09 -24.64 4.04
C GLU A 142 -1.24 -24.04 4.54
N GLU A 143 -1.30 -22.72 4.73
CA GLU A 143 -2.44 -22.05 5.37
C GLU A 143 -3.46 -21.46 4.38
N PHE A 144 -3.03 -21.17 3.14
CA PHE A 144 -3.85 -20.53 2.11
C PHE A 144 -3.66 -21.18 0.72
N PRO A 145 -3.90 -22.50 0.58
CA PRO A 145 -3.58 -23.26 -0.63
C PRO A 145 -4.32 -22.77 -1.89
N GLU A 146 -5.53 -22.23 -1.73
CA GLU A 146 -6.29 -21.63 -2.84
C GLU A 146 -5.62 -20.36 -3.37
N SER A 147 -5.18 -19.48 -2.46
CA SER A 147 -4.42 -18.28 -2.79
C SER A 147 -3.10 -18.63 -3.47
N TYR A 148 -2.38 -19.63 -2.95
CA TYR A 148 -1.14 -20.14 -3.54
C TYR A 148 -1.37 -20.69 -4.95
N THR A 149 -2.42 -21.48 -5.15
CA THR A 149 -2.80 -22.01 -6.46
C THR A 149 -3.14 -20.89 -7.45
N LEU A 150 -3.91 -19.88 -7.03
CA LEU A 150 -4.26 -18.73 -7.87
C LEU A 150 -3.05 -17.92 -8.31
N LEU A 151 -2.02 -17.83 -7.48
CA LEU A 151 -0.79 -17.11 -7.81
C LEU A 151 0.14 -17.93 -8.71
N THR A 152 0.15 -19.26 -8.59
CA THR A 152 1.06 -20.14 -9.33
C THR A 152 0.51 -20.61 -10.68
N ASP A 153 -0.81 -20.83 -10.79
CA ASP A 153 -1.48 -21.25 -12.02
C ASP A 153 -1.71 -20.05 -12.96
N ASN A 154 -1.25 -20.15 -14.20
CA ASN A 154 -1.32 -19.05 -15.17
C ASN A 154 -2.71 -18.83 -15.77
N GLU A 155 -3.54 -19.87 -15.88
CA GLU A 155 -4.91 -19.72 -16.38
C GLU A 155 -5.80 -19.10 -15.31
N LYS A 156 -5.76 -19.65 -14.10
CA LYS A 156 -6.53 -19.12 -12.97
C LYS A 156 -6.13 -17.69 -12.61
N PHE A 157 -4.83 -17.37 -12.65
CA PHE A 157 -4.37 -15.99 -12.43
C PHE A 157 -4.90 -15.02 -13.48
N ARG A 158 -4.89 -15.41 -14.77
CA ARG A 158 -5.43 -14.56 -15.85
C ARG A 158 -6.93 -14.34 -15.70
N GLU A 159 -7.68 -15.35 -15.29
CA GLU A 159 -9.10 -15.23 -14.99
C GLU A 159 -9.35 -14.29 -13.81
N TYR A 160 -8.61 -14.45 -12.71
CA TYR A 160 -8.69 -13.54 -11.56
C TYR A 160 -8.40 -12.09 -11.96
N LEU A 161 -7.34 -11.86 -12.73
CA LEU A 161 -6.97 -10.52 -13.20
C LEU A 161 -8.06 -9.90 -14.10
N LYS A 162 -8.69 -10.70 -14.96
CA LYS A 162 -9.82 -10.25 -15.79
C LYS A 162 -11.01 -9.81 -14.92
N ASN A 163 -11.35 -10.61 -13.91
CA ASN A 163 -12.43 -10.29 -12.98
C ASN A 163 -12.12 -9.03 -12.16
N LEU A 164 -10.89 -8.92 -11.64
CA LEU A 164 -10.42 -7.73 -10.93
C LEU A 164 -10.52 -6.48 -11.80
N THR A 165 -10.07 -6.55 -13.05
CA THR A 165 -10.17 -5.43 -14.00
C THR A 165 -11.62 -5.01 -14.23
N GLY A 166 -12.55 -5.96 -14.28
CA GLY A 166 -14.00 -5.68 -14.34
C GLY A 166 -14.52 -4.93 -13.12
N ILE A 167 -14.09 -5.33 -11.92
CA ILE A 167 -14.42 -4.64 -10.66
C ILE A 167 -13.88 -3.21 -10.67
N LEU A 168 -12.61 -3.01 -11.02
CA LEU A 168 -11.98 -1.68 -11.05
C LEU A 168 -12.74 -0.72 -11.97
N LYS A 169 -13.15 -1.19 -13.16
CA LYS A 169 -13.98 -0.41 -14.10
C LYS A 169 -15.35 -0.07 -13.51
N ARG A 170 -16.02 -1.04 -12.88
CA ARG A 170 -17.34 -0.84 -12.24
C ARG A 170 -17.28 0.18 -11.11
N LEU A 171 -16.18 0.22 -10.36
CA LEU A 171 -15.98 1.17 -9.26
C LEU A 171 -15.51 2.55 -9.72
N ASN A 172 -15.20 2.72 -11.01
CA ASN A 172 -14.56 3.91 -11.58
C ASN A 172 -13.26 4.26 -10.82
N ALA A 173 -12.49 3.25 -10.43
CA ALA A 173 -11.25 3.44 -9.69
C ALA A 173 -10.15 3.99 -10.61
N LYS A 174 -9.52 5.09 -10.21
CA LYS A 174 -8.37 5.64 -10.93
C LYS A 174 -7.12 4.82 -10.63
N VAL A 175 -6.85 3.83 -11.48
CA VAL A 175 -5.70 2.92 -11.35
C VAL A 175 -4.59 3.35 -12.31
N GLU A 176 -3.42 3.68 -11.76
CA GLU A 176 -2.25 4.12 -12.54
C GLU A 176 -1.31 2.95 -12.90
N GLY A 177 -1.46 1.79 -12.24
CA GLY A 177 -0.64 0.61 -12.54
C GLY A 177 -1.12 -0.66 -11.84
N ILE A 178 -0.84 -1.79 -12.49
CA ILE A 178 -1.03 -3.14 -11.95
C ILE A 178 0.26 -3.93 -12.21
N GLU A 179 1.00 -4.26 -11.17
CA GLU A 179 2.21 -5.09 -11.23
C GLU A 179 1.86 -6.55 -10.89
N THR A 180 2.16 -7.47 -11.80
CA THR A 180 1.79 -8.89 -11.70
C THR A 180 2.96 -9.81 -11.40
N HIS A 181 4.21 -9.36 -11.62
CA HIS A 181 5.44 -10.16 -11.52
C HIS A 181 5.44 -11.44 -12.37
N LYS A 182 4.58 -11.54 -13.40
CA LYS A 182 4.49 -12.68 -14.33
C LYS A 182 5.05 -12.36 -15.71
#